data_AF-A0A7C3G0S5-F1
#
_entry.id   AF-A0A7C3G0S5-F1
#
_cell.length_a   1.000
_cell.length_b   1.000
_cell.length_c   1.000
_cell.angle_alpha   90.00
_cell.angle_beta   90.00
_cell.angle_gamma   90.00
#
_symmetry.space_group_name_H-M   'P 1'
#
loop_
_entity.id
_entity.type
_entity.pdbx_description
1 polymer ?
#
loop_
_entity_poly.entity_id
_entity_poly.type
_entity_poly.pdbx_seq_one_letter_code
_entity_poly.pdbx_strand_id
1 'polypeptide(L)'
;MNAETENRKNRHLVRAGALLLAVLVVAFVVPRVMPVPAFLEDYGFYPKRSAENAQEWASLPIKYVDHSICRDCHQDNYGVWEKSRHSTISCESCHGPGQAHLEQGASLEIDTSRESCGVCHAQLPSRPKGFPQVDLAAHGNSAACVSCHNPHAPQIGKSPRIPHRLEGHSQCLLCHGEGGIKPIPSDHRAQGQDTCLSCHKK
;
A
#
# COMPACT_ATOMS: atom_id res chain seq x y z
N MET A 1 52.22 -50.20 30.56
CA MET A 1 51.58 -49.65 29.34
C MET A 1 52.56 -48.67 28.71
N ASN A 2 53.04 -48.95 27.50
CA ASN A 2 54.22 -48.28 26.92
C ASN A 2 53.85 -46.95 26.24
N ALA A 3 54.62 -45.89 26.49
CA ALA A 3 54.40 -44.55 25.93
C ALA A 3 54.32 -44.49 24.39
N GLU A 4 54.90 -45.47 23.68
CA GLU A 4 54.82 -45.59 22.22
C GLU A 4 53.41 -45.93 21.70
N THR A 5 52.63 -46.75 22.42
CA THR A 5 51.27 -47.11 21.97
C THR A 5 50.28 -45.97 22.21
N GLU A 6 50.51 -45.15 23.23
CA GLU A 6 49.74 -43.93 23.52
C GLU A 6 50.05 -42.81 22.51
N ASN A 7 51.32 -42.62 22.14
CA ASN A 7 51.74 -41.68 21.10
C ASN A 7 51.16 -42.04 19.72
N ARG A 8 51.09 -43.34 19.38
CA ARG A 8 50.46 -43.82 18.14
C ARG A 8 48.94 -43.64 18.12
N LYS A 9 48.28 -43.75 19.29
CA LYS A 9 46.85 -43.45 19.49
C LYS A 9 46.56 -41.96 19.36
N ASN A 10 47.38 -41.06 19.90
CA ASN A 10 47.06 -39.64 19.84
C ASN A 10 47.33 -39.02 18.45
N ARG A 11 48.22 -39.64 17.65
CA ARG A 11 48.59 -39.17 16.32
C ARG A 11 47.44 -39.18 15.30
N HIS A 12 46.47 -40.10 15.40
CA HIS A 12 45.31 -40.09 14.50
C HIS A 12 44.28 -39.02 14.90
N LEU A 13 44.12 -38.76 16.21
CA LEU A 13 43.25 -37.69 16.71
C LEU A 13 43.78 -36.29 16.32
N VAL A 14 45.10 -36.08 16.42
CA VAL A 14 45.73 -34.81 15.98
C VAL A 14 45.57 -34.60 14.48
N ARG A 15 45.72 -35.65 13.65
CA ARG A 15 45.50 -35.56 12.19
C ARG A 15 44.05 -35.28 11.84
N ALA A 16 43.10 -35.93 12.53
CA ALA A 16 41.68 -35.70 12.32
C ALA A 16 41.27 -34.28 12.74
N GLY A 17 41.78 -33.79 13.87
CA GLY A 17 41.56 -32.40 14.32
C GLY A 17 42.15 -31.36 13.37
N ALA A 18 43.37 -31.58 12.87
CA ALA A 18 43.99 -30.69 11.89
C ALA A 18 43.22 -30.66 10.55
N LEU A 19 42.73 -31.81 10.08
CA LEU A 19 41.89 -31.90 8.88
C LEU A 19 40.55 -31.17 9.07
N LEU A 20 39.88 -31.38 10.21
CA LEU A 20 38.64 -30.68 10.54
C LEU A 20 38.87 -29.16 10.57
N LEU A 21 39.94 -28.71 11.24
CA LEU A 21 40.29 -27.30 11.29
C LEU A 21 40.54 -26.74 9.88
N ALA A 22 41.28 -27.45 9.03
CA ALA A 22 41.52 -27.04 7.65
C ALA A 22 40.22 -26.93 6.85
N VAL A 23 39.30 -27.90 6.98
CA VAL A 23 37.99 -27.86 6.33
C VAL A 23 37.17 -26.68 6.83
N LEU A 24 37.14 -26.42 8.13
CA LEU A 24 36.44 -25.27 8.70
C LEU A 24 37.04 -23.96 8.21
N VAL A 25 38.37 -23.82 8.21
CA VAL A 25 39.04 -22.63 7.67
C VAL A 25 38.68 -22.44 6.21
N VAL A 26 38.71 -23.49 5.38
CA VAL A 26 38.28 -23.40 3.98
C VAL A 26 36.82 -22.99 3.88
N ALA A 27 35.92 -23.65 4.60
CA ALA A 27 34.48 -23.38 4.54
C ALA A 27 34.09 -21.98 5.03
N PHE A 28 34.82 -21.39 5.98
CA PHE A 28 34.47 -20.08 6.56
C PHE A 28 35.32 -18.91 6.05
N VAL A 29 36.54 -19.16 5.54
CA VAL A 29 37.44 -18.11 5.04
C VAL A 29 37.35 -17.97 3.52
N VAL A 30 37.31 -19.07 2.76
CA VAL A 30 37.28 -19.02 1.29
C VAL A 30 36.08 -18.22 0.76
N PRO A 31 34.84 -18.41 1.26
CA PRO A 31 33.70 -17.60 0.83
C PRO A 31 33.81 -16.10 1.16
N ARG A 32 34.74 -15.70 2.04
CA ARG A 32 34.97 -14.29 2.40
C ARG A 32 36.06 -13.61 1.57
N VAL A 33 36.96 -14.38 0.95
CA VAL A 33 38.10 -13.84 0.18
C VAL A 33 37.95 -14.04 -1.32
N MET A 34 37.19 -15.04 -1.76
CA MET A 34 36.86 -15.25 -3.17
C MET A 34 35.69 -14.32 -3.57
N PRO A 35 35.74 -13.70 -4.76
CA PRO A 35 34.61 -12.92 -5.27
C PRO A 35 33.39 -13.84 -5.46
N VAL A 36 32.22 -13.35 -5.07
CA VAL A 36 30.95 -14.07 -5.21
C VAL A 36 30.62 -14.17 -6.70
N PRO A 37 30.24 -15.36 -7.20
CA PRO A 37 29.76 -15.48 -8.58
C PRO A 37 28.55 -14.58 -8.83
N ALA A 38 28.51 -13.88 -9.98
CA ALA A 38 27.46 -12.91 -10.32
C ALA A 38 26.03 -13.45 -10.16
N PHE A 39 25.79 -14.74 -10.44
CA PHE A 39 24.46 -15.34 -10.29
C PHE A 39 23.95 -15.34 -8.85
N LEU A 40 24.80 -15.31 -7.83
CA LEU A 40 24.36 -15.20 -6.43
C LEU A 40 24.06 -13.75 -6.02
N GLU A 41 24.67 -12.78 -6.71
CA GLU A 41 24.41 -11.36 -6.52
C GLU A 41 23.08 -10.96 -7.18
N ASP A 42 22.82 -11.42 -8.40
CA ASP A 42 21.60 -11.10 -9.17
C ASP A 42 20.31 -11.62 -8.51
N TYR A 43 20.38 -12.76 -7.82
CA TYR A 43 19.26 -13.33 -7.08
C TYR A 43 19.15 -12.82 -5.63
N GLY A 44 20.00 -11.86 -5.24
CA GLY A 44 19.94 -11.22 -3.92
C GLY A 44 20.40 -12.10 -2.76
N PHE A 45 21.07 -13.22 -3.03
CA PHE A 45 21.66 -14.07 -1.98
C PHE A 45 22.91 -13.43 -1.36
N TYR A 46 23.54 -12.49 -2.07
CA TYR A 46 24.64 -11.67 -1.56
C TYR A 46 24.38 -10.19 -1.89
N PRO A 47 24.18 -9.32 -0.90
CA PRO A 47 24.11 -7.88 -1.16
C PRO A 47 25.48 -7.39 -1.65
N LYS A 48 25.49 -6.60 -2.73
CA LYS A 48 26.68 -5.85 -3.18
C LYS A 48 27.30 -5.11 -1.98
N ARG A 49 28.63 -4.92 -1.97
CA ARG A 49 29.31 -4.18 -0.89
C ARG A 49 28.59 -2.86 -0.65
N SER A 50 28.32 -2.55 0.61
CA SER A 50 27.35 -1.52 1.03
C SER A 50 27.53 -0.15 0.36
N ALA A 51 28.77 0.25 0.03
CA ALA A 51 29.07 1.51 -0.65
C ALA A 51 28.64 1.52 -2.13
N GLU A 52 28.86 0.43 -2.86
CA GLU A 52 28.44 0.28 -4.25
C GLU A 52 26.92 0.15 -4.33
N ASN A 53 26.32 -0.60 -3.39
CA ASN A 53 24.86 -0.68 -3.27
C ASN A 53 24.24 0.70 -2.97
N ALA A 54 24.80 1.48 -2.04
CA ALA A 54 24.27 2.81 -1.72
C ALA A 54 24.32 3.77 -2.92
N GLN A 55 25.42 3.75 -3.69
CA GLN A 55 25.54 4.57 -4.92
C GLN A 55 24.57 4.10 -6.00
N GLU A 56 24.38 2.80 -6.15
CA GLU A 56 23.42 2.23 -7.09
C GLU A 56 21.99 2.66 -6.76
N TRP A 57 21.54 2.51 -5.50
CA TRP A 57 20.22 2.98 -5.07
C TRP A 57 20.05 4.49 -5.24
N ALA A 58 21.09 5.28 -4.95
CA ALA A 58 21.07 6.73 -5.15
C ALA A 58 21.01 7.15 -6.63
N SER A 59 21.44 6.28 -7.55
CA SER A 59 21.39 6.54 -8.99
C SER A 59 20.04 6.22 -9.64
N LEU A 60 19.15 5.52 -8.92
CA LEU A 60 17.82 5.20 -9.44
C LEU A 60 16.95 6.46 -9.51
N PRO A 61 16.13 6.63 -10.57
CA PRO A 61 15.24 7.77 -10.67
C PRO A 61 14.18 7.73 -9.56
N ILE A 62 13.95 8.87 -8.93
CA ILE A 62 12.86 9.06 -7.97
C ILE A 62 11.54 8.91 -8.72
N LYS A 63 10.61 8.12 -8.18
CA LYS A 63 9.27 7.92 -8.77
C LYS A 63 8.15 8.41 -7.85
N TYR A 64 8.37 8.31 -6.54
CA TYR A 64 7.41 8.65 -5.50
C TYR A 64 7.80 9.97 -4.85
N VAL A 65 6.81 10.71 -4.39
CA VAL A 65 6.96 12.05 -3.85
C VAL A 65 6.31 12.15 -2.47
N ASP A 66 6.76 13.10 -1.67
CA ASP A 66 6.16 13.31 -0.35
C ASP A 66 4.73 13.86 -0.46
N HIS A 67 3.82 13.34 0.36
CA HIS A 67 2.40 13.71 0.34
C HIS A 67 2.14 15.20 0.64
N SER A 68 3.08 15.89 1.30
CA SER A 68 2.96 17.33 1.57
C SER A 68 3.02 18.17 0.30
N ILE A 69 3.70 17.70 -0.75
CA ILE A 69 3.77 18.37 -2.05
C ILE A 69 2.39 18.39 -2.71
N CYS A 70 1.60 17.34 -2.53
CA CYS A 70 0.25 17.25 -3.09
C CYS A 70 -0.66 18.37 -2.58
N ARG A 71 -0.50 18.80 -1.32
CA ARG A 71 -1.30 19.85 -0.69
C ARG A 71 -1.13 21.20 -1.39
N ASP A 72 0.05 21.49 -1.93
CA ASP A 72 0.38 22.80 -2.49
C ASP A 72 -0.46 23.12 -3.75
N CYS A 73 -0.99 22.09 -4.43
CA CYS A 73 -1.88 22.22 -5.58
C CYS A 73 -3.28 21.61 -5.37
N HIS A 74 -3.46 20.67 -4.44
CA HIS A 74 -4.74 19.98 -4.19
C HIS A 74 -5.28 20.27 -2.78
N GLN A 75 -5.40 21.54 -2.42
CA GLN A 75 -5.80 21.96 -1.07
C GLN A 75 -7.18 21.42 -0.66
N ASP A 76 -8.15 21.44 -1.58
CA ASP A 76 -9.52 21.04 -1.27
C ASP A 76 -9.61 19.55 -0.91
N ASN A 77 -9.02 18.69 -1.75
CA ASN A 77 -8.99 17.26 -1.49
C ASN A 77 -8.14 16.94 -0.26
N TYR A 78 -7.00 17.60 -0.08
CA TYR A 78 -6.12 17.41 1.08
C TYR A 78 -6.85 17.79 2.38
N GLY A 79 -7.53 18.94 2.42
CA GLY A 79 -8.23 19.42 3.60
C GLY A 79 -9.40 18.53 4.03
N VAL A 80 -9.99 17.78 3.10
CA VAL A 80 -10.99 16.75 3.37
C VAL A 80 -10.32 15.45 3.83
N TRP A 81 -9.29 15.00 3.11
CA TRP A 81 -8.55 13.76 3.37
C TRP A 81 -7.87 13.77 4.74
N GLU A 82 -7.24 14.86 5.15
CA GLU A 82 -6.50 14.97 6.42
C GLU A 82 -7.41 14.74 7.63
N LYS A 83 -8.70 15.03 7.50
CA LYS A 83 -9.73 14.85 8.55
C LYS A 83 -10.43 13.49 8.46
N SER A 84 -10.11 12.70 7.43
CA SER A 84 -10.80 11.47 7.09
C SER A 84 -10.17 10.24 7.75
N ARG A 85 -10.82 9.09 7.58
CA ARG A 85 -10.27 7.78 8.00
C ARG A 85 -9.14 7.27 7.10
N HIS A 86 -8.94 7.88 5.92
CA HIS A 86 -7.83 7.56 5.02
C HIS A 86 -6.63 8.50 5.20
N SER A 87 -6.65 9.43 6.17
CA SER A 87 -5.57 10.38 6.45
C SER A 87 -4.19 9.77 6.72
N THR A 88 -4.12 8.46 6.98
CA THR A 88 -2.85 7.74 7.18
C THR A 88 -2.37 7.00 5.93
N ILE A 89 -3.11 7.07 4.83
CA ILE A 89 -2.79 6.43 3.55
C ILE A 89 -2.28 7.48 2.58
N SER A 90 -1.07 7.29 2.03
CA SER A 90 -0.50 8.22 1.06
C SER A 90 -1.39 8.36 -0.18
N CYS A 91 -1.45 9.56 -0.75
CA CYS A 91 -2.15 9.82 -2.02
C CYS A 91 -1.72 8.83 -3.12
N GLU A 92 -0.42 8.53 -3.17
CA GLU A 92 0.20 7.64 -4.16
C GLU A 92 -0.18 6.16 -3.98
N SER A 93 -0.74 5.78 -2.83
CA SER A 93 -1.25 4.41 -2.63
C SER A 93 -2.46 4.10 -3.52
N CYS A 94 -3.18 5.14 -3.99
CA CYS A 94 -4.30 5.00 -4.93
C CYS A 94 -4.05 5.71 -6.27
N HIS A 95 -3.33 6.84 -6.26
CA HIS A 95 -3.03 7.62 -7.46
C HIS A 95 -1.74 7.21 -8.17
N GLY A 96 -0.96 6.28 -7.60
CA GLY A 96 0.31 5.87 -8.17
C GLY A 96 1.44 6.91 -7.99
N PRO A 97 2.62 6.67 -8.60
CA PRO A 97 3.82 7.48 -8.37
C PRO A 97 3.70 8.90 -8.95
N GLY A 98 3.94 9.91 -8.11
CA GLY A 98 3.68 11.32 -8.44
C GLY A 98 4.77 12.05 -9.24
N GLN A 99 5.98 11.50 -9.40
CA GLN A 99 7.10 12.28 -9.96
C GLN A 99 6.83 12.80 -11.37
N ALA A 100 6.32 11.96 -12.27
CA ALA A 100 6.01 12.35 -13.65
C ALA A 100 4.91 13.41 -13.72
N HIS A 101 3.95 13.38 -12.79
CA HIS A 101 2.92 14.40 -12.65
C HIS A 101 3.52 15.77 -12.32
N LEU A 102 4.51 15.82 -11.40
CA LEU A 102 5.18 17.07 -11.04
C LEU A 102 6.06 17.63 -12.15
N GLU A 103 6.82 16.78 -12.86
CA GLU A 103 7.78 17.23 -13.87
C GLU A 103 7.13 17.59 -15.21
N GLN A 104 6.11 16.82 -15.61
CA GLN A 104 5.60 16.83 -16.98
C GLN A 104 4.10 17.20 -17.02
N GLY A 105 3.45 17.38 -15.88
CA GLY A 105 2.00 17.60 -15.81
C GLY A 105 1.20 16.37 -16.23
N ALA A 106 1.81 15.19 -16.27
CA ALA A 106 1.15 13.95 -16.66
C ALA A 106 -0.01 13.64 -15.70
N SER A 107 -1.12 13.16 -16.24
CA SER A 107 -2.23 12.67 -15.41
C SER A 107 -1.80 11.41 -14.67
N LEU A 108 -2.19 11.32 -13.40
CA LEU A 108 -2.06 10.11 -12.61
C LEU A 108 -3.20 9.15 -12.97
N GLU A 109 -2.86 7.93 -13.37
CA GLU A 109 -3.85 6.87 -13.57
C GLU A 109 -4.31 6.35 -12.21
N ILE A 110 -5.64 6.36 -11.99
CA ILE A 110 -6.25 5.95 -10.73
C ILE A 110 -7.05 4.68 -10.99
N ASP A 111 -6.71 3.60 -10.28
CA ASP A 111 -7.51 2.39 -10.30
C ASP A 111 -8.66 2.49 -9.30
N THR A 112 -9.86 2.80 -9.82
CA THR A 112 -11.10 2.86 -9.05
C THR A 112 -11.86 1.52 -9.01
N SER A 113 -11.21 0.43 -9.40
CA SER A 113 -11.77 -0.92 -9.35
C SER A 113 -12.12 -1.34 -7.91
N ARG A 114 -12.98 -2.36 -7.81
CA ARG A 114 -13.35 -2.93 -6.50
C ARG A 114 -12.17 -3.67 -5.90
N GLU A 115 -11.33 -4.24 -6.76
CA GLU A 115 -10.13 -5.00 -6.45
C GLU A 115 -9.08 -4.10 -5.78
N SER A 116 -8.83 -2.91 -6.32
CA SER A 116 -7.94 -1.89 -5.74
C SER A 116 -8.34 -1.54 -4.31
N CYS A 117 -9.63 -1.24 -4.09
CA CYS A 117 -10.17 -0.98 -2.75
C CYS A 117 -10.08 -2.23 -1.85
N GLY A 118 -10.28 -3.41 -2.46
CA GLY A 118 -10.31 -4.72 -1.84
C GLY A 118 -8.97 -5.16 -1.25
N VAL A 119 -7.85 -4.65 -1.77
CA VAL A 119 -6.51 -4.84 -1.17
C VAL A 119 -6.53 -4.51 0.32
N CYS A 120 -7.35 -3.55 0.73
CA CYS A 120 -7.58 -3.22 2.13
C CYS A 120 -8.96 -3.66 2.64
N HIS A 121 -10.04 -3.38 1.92
CA HIS A 121 -11.39 -3.53 2.48
C HIS A 121 -12.03 -4.90 2.25
N ALA A 122 -11.37 -5.85 1.58
CA ALA A 122 -11.87 -7.21 1.47
C ALA A 122 -11.88 -7.91 2.83
N GLN A 123 -12.91 -8.72 3.07
CA GLN A 123 -13.01 -9.55 4.25
C GLN A 123 -11.88 -10.59 4.32
N LEU A 124 -11.02 -10.46 5.32
CA LEU A 124 -9.87 -11.33 5.56
C LEU A 124 -9.84 -11.74 7.04
N PRO A 125 -9.81 -13.05 7.38
CA PRO A 125 -9.83 -13.52 8.76
C PRO A 125 -8.71 -12.94 9.64
N SER A 126 -7.57 -12.62 9.04
CA SER A 126 -6.39 -12.08 9.73
C SER A 126 -6.51 -10.60 10.10
N ARG A 127 -7.52 -9.87 9.61
CA ARG A 127 -7.67 -8.44 9.90
C ARG A 127 -8.40 -8.20 11.24
N PRO A 128 -8.05 -7.12 11.96
CA PRO A 128 -8.74 -6.77 13.21
C PRO A 128 -10.24 -6.57 12.99
N LYS A 129 -11.06 -7.02 13.96
CA LYS A 129 -12.53 -6.90 13.92
C LYS A 129 -13.03 -5.45 13.77
N GLY A 130 -12.26 -4.47 14.25
CA GLY A 130 -12.59 -3.05 14.15
C GLY A 130 -12.19 -2.37 12.83
N PHE A 131 -11.46 -3.07 11.95
CA PHE A 131 -11.10 -2.52 10.64
C PHE A 131 -12.28 -2.70 9.68
N PRO A 132 -12.73 -1.64 8.96
CA PRO A 132 -13.85 -1.74 8.02
C PRO A 132 -13.56 -2.75 6.91
N GLN A 133 -14.34 -3.82 6.86
CA GLN A 133 -14.24 -4.87 5.85
C GLN A 133 -15.62 -5.17 5.27
N VAL A 134 -15.65 -5.55 4.00
CA VAL A 134 -16.86 -5.93 3.28
C VAL A 134 -16.60 -7.19 2.46
N ASP A 135 -17.65 -7.99 2.28
CA ASP A 135 -17.67 -9.02 1.26
C ASP A 135 -17.85 -8.34 -0.11
N LEU A 136 -16.83 -8.42 -0.97
CA LEU A 136 -16.84 -7.82 -2.30
C LEU A 136 -17.80 -8.52 -3.26
N ALA A 137 -18.28 -9.73 -2.99
CA ALA A 137 -19.33 -10.36 -3.81
C ALA A 137 -20.73 -9.88 -3.41
N ALA A 138 -20.95 -9.65 -2.11
CA ALA A 138 -22.28 -9.30 -1.59
C ALA A 138 -22.54 -7.79 -1.52
N HIS A 139 -21.51 -6.96 -1.28
CA HIS A 139 -21.70 -5.54 -1.03
C HIS A 139 -21.78 -4.70 -2.32
N GLY A 140 -22.89 -3.98 -2.50
CA GLY A 140 -23.01 -2.94 -3.52
C GLY A 140 -23.27 -3.43 -4.94
N ASN A 141 -23.81 -4.65 -5.12
CA ASN A 141 -24.30 -5.18 -6.42
C ASN A 141 -23.32 -4.98 -7.58
N SER A 142 -22.03 -5.26 -7.36
CA SER A 142 -20.95 -5.09 -8.34
C SER A 142 -20.67 -3.65 -8.81
N ALA A 143 -21.35 -2.64 -8.28
CA ALA A 143 -21.04 -1.24 -8.57
C ALA A 143 -19.62 -0.88 -8.06
N ALA A 144 -18.93 0.02 -8.75
CA ALA A 144 -17.63 0.52 -8.29
C ALA A 144 -17.78 1.19 -6.92
N CYS A 145 -16.83 0.97 -6.00
CA CYS A 145 -16.89 1.51 -4.64
C CYS A 145 -17.08 3.03 -4.63
N VAL A 146 -16.40 3.71 -5.56
CA VAL A 146 -16.41 5.18 -5.71
C VAL A 146 -17.77 5.75 -6.13
N SER A 147 -18.69 4.92 -6.65
CA SER A 147 -20.05 5.36 -6.98
C SER A 147 -20.87 5.74 -5.75
N CYS A 148 -20.53 5.17 -4.58
CA CYS A 148 -21.20 5.41 -3.31
C CYS A 148 -20.27 5.98 -2.23
N HIS A 149 -18.97 5.67 -2.26
CA HIS A 149 -18.00 6.08 -1.26
C HIS A 149 -16.97 7.06 -1.83
N ASN A 150 -16.79 8.21 -1.19
CA ASN A 150 -15.70 9.12 -1.52
C ASN A 150 -14.38 8.64 -0.88
N PRO A 151 -13.31 8.32 -1.62
CA PRO A 151 -12.05 7.86 -1.06
C PRO A 151 -11.28 8.92 -0.26
N HIS A 152 -11.51 10.22 -0.51
CA HIS A 152 -10.97 11.32 0.29
C HIS A 152 -11.78 11.57 1.56
N ALA A 153 -13.03 11.08 1.62
CA ALA A 153 -13.90 11.17 2.78
C ALA A 153 -14.70 9.88 2.97
N PRO A 154 -14.07 8.74 3.27
CA PRO A 154 -14.77 7.48 3.43
C PRO A 154 -15.71 7.55 4.63
N GLN A 155 -16.99 7.80 4.36
CA GLN A 155 -18.04 7.81 5.36
C GLN A 155 -18.84 6.51 5.27
N ILE A 156 -18.91 5.79 6.39
CA ILE A 156 -19.76 4.61 6.53
C ILE A 156 -21.05 5.04 7.22
N GLY A 157 -22.19 4.90 6.53
CA GLY A 157 -23.51 4.97 7.14
C GLY A 157 -24.08 6.37 7.47
N LYS A 158 -23.40 7.47 7.13
CA LYS A 158 -23.77 8.84 7.56
C LYS A 158 -24.72 9.63 6.65
N SER A 159 -25.26 9.04 5.58
CA SER A 159 -26.24 9.73 4.73
C SER A 159 -27.44 10.18 5.58
N PRO A 160 -27.75 11.49 5.64
CA PRO A 160 -28.87 11.99 6.44
C PRO A 160 -30.19 11.47 5.89
N ARG A 161 -31.16 11.21 6.77
CA ARG A 161 -32.51 10.85 6.34
C ARG A 161 -33.23 12.05 5.74
N ILE A 162 -34.14 11.79 4.81
CA ILE A 162 -35.00 12.81 4.22
C ILE A 162 -36.03 13.21 5.29
N PRO A 163 -36.04 14.48 5.77
CA PRO A 163 -36.92 14.91 6.86
C PRO A 163 -38.33 15.27 6.39
N HIS A 164 -38.62 15.10 5.09
CA HIS A 164 -39.89 15.44 4.47
C HIS A 164 -40.40 14.28 3.61
N ARG A 165 -41.68 14.34 3.28
CA ARG A 165 -42.35 13.39 2.39
C ARG A 165 -41.91 13.58 0.92
N LEU A 166 -41.98 12.52 0.13
CA LEU A 166 -41.51 12.53 -1.27
C LEU A 166 -42.63 12.80 -2.28
N GLU A 167 -43.90 12.68 -1.90
CA GLU A 167 -45.02 12.91 -2.80
C GLU A 167 -45.01 14.37 -3.28
N GLY A 168 -44.87 14.55 -4.60
CA GLY A 168 -44.74 15.86 -5.26
C GLY A 168 -43.33 16.47 -5.22
N HIS A 169 -42.35 15.81 -4.59
CA HIS A 169 -40.97 16.30 -4.40
C HIS A 169 -39.93 15.26 -4.80
N SER A 170 -40.21 14.48 -5.85
CA SER A 170 -39.31 13.42 -6.33
C SER A 170 -38.06 13.95 -7.05
N GLN A 171 -38.07 15.21 -7.49
CA GLN A 171 -36.92 15.87 -8.12
C GLN A 171 -36.09 16.63 -7.08
N CYS A 172 -35.23 15.88 -6.37
CA CYS A 172 -34.36 16.34 -5.31
C CYS A 172 -33.52 17.59 -5.69
N LEU A 173 -32.95 17.61 -6.89
CA LEU A 173 -32.04 18.66 -7.35
C LEU A 173 -32.73 20.00 -7.62
N LEU A 174 -34.06 20.09 -7.66
CA LEU A 174 -34.75 21.38 -7.74
C LEU A 174 -34.49 22.26 -6.51
N CYS A 175 -34.38 21.64 -5.33
CA CYS A 175 -34.13 22.34 -4.06
C CYS A 175 -32.72 22.09 -3.53
N HIS A 176 -32.10 20.97 -3.90
CA HIS A 176 -30.79 20.55 -3.43
C HIS A 176 -29.66 20.68 -4.48
N GLY A 177 -29.97 21.13 -5.70
CA GLY A 177 -28.97 21.40 -6.74
C GLY A 177 -28.11 22.63 -6.45
N GLU A 178 -27.22 22.97 -7.39
CA GLU A 178 -26.39 24.17 -7.30
C GLU A 178 -27.24 25.44 -7.21
N GLY A 179 -26.98 26.29 -6.22
CA GLY A 179 -27.81 27.49 -5.95
C GLY A 179 -29.20 27.20 -5.36
N GLY A 180 -29.54 25.95 -5.07
CA GLY A 180 -30.79 25.57 -4.43
C GLY A 180 -30.88 26.00 -2.96
N ILE A 181 -32.08 25.86 -2.37
CA ILE A 181 -32.38 26.24 -0.97
C ILE A 181 -31.43 25.57 0.03
N LYS A 182 -31.09 24.30 -0.20
CA LYS A 182 -30.15 23.55 0.64
C LYS A 182 -29.24 22.72 -0.28
N PRO A 183 -28.17 23.31 -0.83
CA PRO A 183 -27.35 22.63 -1.82
C PRO A 183 -26.71 21.35 -1.26
N ILE A 184 -26.55 20.35 -2.11
CA ILE A 184 -25.81 19.14 -1.80
C ILE A 184 -24.36 19.46 -1.40
N PRO A 185 -23.80 18.70 -0.43
CA PRO A 185 -22.39 18.78 -0.09
C PRO A 185 -21.48 18.61 -1.32
N SER A 186 -20.33 19.28 -1.30
CA SER A 186 -19.36 19.24 -2.41
C SER A 186 -18.85 17.83 -2.72
N ASP A 187 -18.82 16.95 -1.72
CA ASP A 187 -18.27 15.59 -1.80
C ASP A 187 -19.08 14.61 -2.68
N HIS A 188 -20.29 14.98 -3.13
CA HIS A 188 -21.08 14.20 -4.09
C HIS A 188 -21.95 15.06 -5.02
N ARG A 189 -21.47 16.29 -5.35
CA ARG A 189 -22.13 17.19 -6.31
C ARG A 189 -22.34 16.59 -7.70
N ALA A 190 -21.51 15.63 -8.09
CA ALA A 190 -21.58 14.97 -9.39
C ALA A 190 -22.63 13.84 -9.46
N GLN A 191 -23.38 13.59 -8.39
CA GLN A 191 -24.40 12.54 -8.37
C GLN A 191 -25.67 12.97 -9.13
N GLY A 192 -26.20 12.06 -9.95
CA GLY A 192 -27.44 12.27 -10.68
C GLY A 192 -28.70 12.23 -9.79
N GLN A 193 -29.79 12.80 -10.30
CA GLN A 193 -31.10 12.84 -9.63
C GLN A 193 -31.59 11.46 -9.15
N ASP A 194 -31.27 10.40 -9.90
CA ASP A 194 -31.81 9.06 -9.65
C ASP A 194 -31.08 8.31 -8.51
N THR A 195 -29.91 8.78 -8.08
CA THR A 195 -29.11 8.08 -7.06
C THR A 195 -29.44 8.52 -5.64
N CYS A 196 -30.13 9.64 -5.45
CA CYS A 196 -30.38 10.24 -4.12
C CYS A 196 -31.06 9.26 -3.16
N LEU A 197 -32.06 8.52 -3.63
CA LEU A 197 -32.82 7.58 -2.81
C LEU A 197 -32.04 6.30 -2.45
N SER A 198 -30.94 5.99 -3.13
CA SER A 198 -30.11 4.82 -2.81
C SER A 198 -29.43 4.96 -1.43
N CYS A 199 -29.18 6.19 -1.00
CA CYS A 199 -28.47 6.49 0.24
C CYS A 199 -29.34 7.20 1.30
N HIS A 200 -30.30 8.03 0.88
CA HIS A 200 -31.12 8.85 1.77
C HIS A 200 -32.47 8.22 2.17
N LYS A 201 -32.93 7.18 1.46
CA LYS A 201 -34.15 6.42 1.80
C LYS A 201 -33.84 5.36 2.87
N LYS A 202 -33.68 5.80 4.13
CA LYS A 202 -33.42 4.93 5.29
C LYS A 202 -34.54 4.97 6.33
#